data_AF-A0A6J8DH11-F1
#
_entry.id   AF-A0A6J8DH11-F1
#
_cell.length_a   1.000
_cell.length_b   1.000
_cell.length_c   1.000
_cell.angle_alpha   90.00
_cell.angle_beta   90.00
_cell.angle_gamma   90.00
#
_symmetry.space_group_name_H-M   'P 1'
#
loop_
_entity.id
_entity.type
_entity.pdbx_description
1 polymer ?
#
loop_
_entity_poly.entity_id
_entity_poly.type
_entity_poly.pdbx_seq_one_letter_code
_entity_poly.pdbx_strand_id
1 'polypeptide(L)'
;MGVLSSKNSENAVDDAVRHIDSLHRLSTDKAKEIIDAMKEMESHVKTLISEKDFLKSKKLEFDKKMINRKDKDEETISEKHSGASNSSSCNIQWNNKQEDDKYIPQGTEQQMEFQYVQSSNDTLNERIQTLENQLVEANEIQNDAKEKYKLQLRVLNDKLEEKEEQHKKMNDTIEKNETKYRNLKEDKCKIAEKLHRESEKLRLLENQYDVRQNTIQSLKLEGDNLKCQLEQKIRDYSLEKQKMDTLIKKERNKLTDMRLTIEKLKNDKETTEKNLTEERKLLQIKIIELQGKDKFSTGHIALLQKENECLKIENNRLMTKAKEKKHISFHSVLKQPQSDQAVNGIFDLLRGQCSDTEFEMVEESKRKKNTPLLVVLYNLSRIADDVKGALYGIEANSDVALVVLHSKDIKKPSEKILTEPDFKKLGIIVDMNFLSAKGIISDDVTDKAIHQLVGFINKF
;
A
#
# COMPACT_ATOMS: atom_id res chain seq x y z
N MET A 1 -40.18 -8.60 -43.58
CA MET A 1 -40.29 -7.35 -44.36
C MET A 1 -40.73 -7.72 -45.76
N GLY A 2 -42.00 -7.50 -46.09
CA GLY A 2 -42.51 -7.66 -47.46
C GLY A 2 -42.42 -6.31 -48.16
N VAL A 3 -41.52 -6.19 -49.13
CA VAL A 3 -41.47 -5.04 -50.03
C VAL A 3 -42.48 -5.32 -51.14
N LEU A 4 -43.69 -4.76 -51.03
CA LEU A 4 -44.65 -4.78 -52.14
C LEU A 4 -44.23 -3.70 -53.15
N SER A 5 -44.01 -4.16 -54.38
CA SER A 5 -43.47 -3.42 -55.52
C SER A 5 -44.38 -2.28 -55.95
N SER A 6 -43.89 -1.03 -55.82
CA SER A 6 -44.52 0.19 -56.33
C SER A 6 -44.61 0.27 -57.86
N LYS A 7 -43.90 -0.63 -58.58
CA LYS A 7 -43.85 -0.62 -60.06
C LYS A 7 -45.14 -1.12 -60.72
N ASN A 8 -45.99 -1.85 -60.00
CA ASN A 8 -47.24 -2.37 -60.57
C ASN A 8 -48.37 -1.34 -60.58
N SER A 9 -48.34 -0.32 -59.71
CA SER A 9 -49.38 0.72 -59.68
C SER A 9 -49.14 1.84 -60.69
N GLU A 10 -47.89 2.19 -60.99
CA GLU A 10 -47.58 3.22 -62.00
C GLU A 10 -47.97 2.78 -63.41
N ASN A 11 -47.69 1.53 -63.79
CA ASN A 11 -48.07 1.00 -65.11
C ASN A 11 -49.60 0.95 -65.31
N ALA A 12 -50.37 0.69 -64.24
CA ALA A 12 -51.83 0.61 -64.33
C ALA A 12 -52.48 1.99 -64.56
N VAL A 13 -51.88 3.06 -64.05
CA VAL A 13 -52.35 4.43 -64.26
C VAL A 13 -52.02 4.90 -65.69
N ASP A 14 -50.81 4.63 -66.17
CA ASP A 14 -50.39 4.99 -67.54
C ASP A 14 -51.18 4.27 -68.63
N ASP A 15 -51.60 3.03 -68.38
CA ASP A 15 -52.44 2.27 -69.31
C ASP A 15 -53.89 2.77 -69.30
N ALA A 16 -54.42 3.19 -68.15
CA ALA A 16 -55.74 3.81 -68.05
C ALA A 16 -55.80 5.16 -68.77
N VAL A 17 -54.77 6.01 -68.62
CA VAL A 17 -54.68 7.31 -69.29
C VAL A 17 -54.61 7.12 -70.82
N ARG A 18 -53.79 6.18 -71.31
CA ARG A 18 -53.71 5.88 -72.75
C ARG A 18 -55.03 5.36 -73.33
N HIS A 19 -55.79 4.59 -72.56
CA HIS A 19 -57.07 4.08 -73.03
C HIS A 19 -58.15 5.16 -73.10
N ILE A 20 -58.16 6.11 -72.16
CA ILE A 20 -59.06 7.28 -72.18
C ILE A 20 -58.74 8.20 -73.37
N ASP A 21 -57.46 8.50 -73.62
CA ASP A 21 -57.04 9.32 -74.77
C ASP A 21 -57.44 8.69 -76.12
N SER A 22 -57.33 7.36 -76.24
CA SER A 22 -57.75 6.62 -77.43
C SER A 22 -59.27 6.70 -77.67
N LEU A 23 -60.07 6.61 -76.61
CA LEU A 23 -61.54 6.72 -76.70
C LEU A 23 -61.98 8.14 -77.04
N HIS A 24 -61.28 9.15 -76.52
CA HIS A 24 -61.58 10.55 -76.81
C HIS A 24 -61.31 10.89 -78.29
N ARG A 25 -60.20 10.40 -78.86
CA ARG A 25 -59.88 10.57 -80.29
C ARG A 25 -60.90 9.87 -81.21
N LEU A 26 -61.26 8.63 -80.91
CA LEU A 26 -62.30 7.90 -81.68
C LEU A 26 -63.65 8.62 -81.66
N SER A 27 -64.01 9.25 -80.55
CA SER A 27 -65.23 10.06 -80.45
C SER A 27 -65.16 11.36 -81.27
N THR A 28 -63.99 12.01 -81.29
CA THR A 28 -63.80 13.26 -82.05
C THR A 28 -63.77 13.02 -83.57
N ASP A 29 -63.15 11.94 -84.02
CA ASP A 29 -63.10 11.57 -85.44
C ASP A 29 -64.50 11.22 -85.97
N LYS A 30 -65.29 10.49 -85.18
CA LYS A 30 -66.67 10.13 -85.55
C LYS A 30 -67.62 11.33 -85.54
N ALA A 31 -67.42 12.29 -84.64
CA ALA A 31 -68.14 13.55 -84.66
C ALA A 31 -67.80 14.39 -85.91
N LYS A 32 -66.55 14.35 -86.37
CA LYS A 32 -66.11 15.05 -87.59
C LYS A 32 -66.72 14.45 -88.85
N GLU A 33 -66.78 13.12 -88.97
CA GLU A 33 -67.46 12.44 -90.08
C GLU A 33 -68.94 12.83 -90.20
N ILE A 34 -69.65 12.93 -89.06
CA ILE A 34 -71.06 13.36 -89.03
C ILE A 34 -71.20 14.82 -89.50
N ILE A 35 -70.32 15.71 -89.03
CA ILE A 35 -70.35 17.13 -89.43
C ILE A 35 -70.09 17.28 -90.94
N ASP A 36 -69.15 16.51 -91.49
CA ASP A 36 -68.83 16.57 -92.92
C ASP A 36 -69.99 16.02 -93.78
N ALA A 37 -70.65 14.95 -93.34
CA ALA A 37 -71.87 14.43 -93.98
C ALA A 37 -73.04 15.45 -93.94
N MET A 38 -73.21 16.18 -92.84
CA MET A 38 -74.23 17.23 -92.73
C MET A 38 -73.97 18.39 -93.71
N LYS A 39 -72.71 18.80 -93.89
CA LYS A 39 -72.33 19.84 -94.86
C LYS A 39 -72.58 19.42 -96.30
N GLU A 40 -72.31 18.17 -96.63
CA GLU A 40 -72.55 17.61 -97.96
C GLU A 40 -74.06 17.59 -98.28
N MET A 41 -74.88 17.24 -97.29
CA MET A 41 -76.34 17.29 -97.37
C MET A 41 -76.86 18.73 -97.57
N GLU A 42 -76.32 19.70 -96.83
CA GLU A 42 -76.66 21.13 -96.97
C GLU A 42 -76.33 21.67 -98.38
N SER A 43 -75.19 21.24 -98.95
CA SER A 43 -74.80 21.56 -100.33
C SER A 43 -75.77 20.99 -101.35
N HIS A 44 -76.22 19.75 -101.15
CA HIS A 44 -77.24 19.11 -102.00
C HIS A 44 -78.57 19.87 -101.97
N VAL A 45 -79.02 20.29 -100.78
CA VAL A 45 -80.25 21.08 -100.62
C VAL A 45 -80.14 22.43 -101.34
N LYS A 46 -79.00 23.13 -101.26
CA LYS A 46 -78.77 24.40 -102.00
C LYS A 46 -78.82 24.21 -103.51
N THR A 47 -78.31 23.08 -104.00
CA THR A 47 -78.34 22.74 -105.43
C THR A 47 -79.77 22.53 -105.92
N LEU A 48 -80.57 21.77 -105.16
CA LEU A 48 -81.99 21.52 -105.46
C LEU A 48 -82.84 22.80 -105.40
N ILE A 49 -82.56 23.72 -104.47
CA ILE A 49 -83.22 25.03 -104.42
C ILE A 49 -82.90 25.85 -105.69
N SER A 50 -81.63 25.85 -106.12
CA SER A 50 -81.21 26.56 -107.33
C SER A 50 -81.88 26.00 -108.60
N GLU A 51 -82.06 24.68 -108.66
CA GLU A 51 -82.74 23.98 -109.75
C GLU A 51 -84.26 24.27 -109.76
N LYS A 52 -84.88 24.35 -108.58
CA LYS A 52 -86.27 24.79 -108.41
C LYS A 52 -86.46 26.23 -108.90
N ASP A 53 -85.55 27.14 -108.57
CA ASP A 53 -85.62 28.53 -109.01
C ASP A 53 -85.40 28.67 -110.52
N PHE A 54 -84.50 27.86 -111.10
CA PHE A 54 -84.33 27.77 -112.55
C PHE A 54 -85.62 27.32 -113.26
N LEU A 55 -86.26 26.27 -112.77
CA LEU A 55 -87.54 25.78 -113.32
C LEU A 55 -88.66 26.82 -113.18
N LYS A 56 -88.69 27.56 -112.07
CA LYS A 56 -89.64 28.66 -111.86
C LYS A 56 -89.42 29.81 -112.86
N SER A 57 -88.17 30.13 -113.16
CA SER A 57 -87.79 31.11 -114.19
C SER A 57 -88.19 30.64 -115.60
N LYS A 58 -87.98 29.36 -115.92
CA LYS A 58 -88.41 28.74 -117.18
C LYS A 58 -89.93 28.76 -117.36
N LYS A 59 -90.68 28.49 -116.30
CA LYS A 59 -92.15 28.61 -116.31
C LYS A 59 -92.60 30.03 -116.62
N LEU A 60 -91.97 31.04 -116.01
CA LEU A 60 -92.27 32.44 -116.29
C LEU A 60 -91.93 32.83 -117.75
N GLU A 61 -90.86 32.29 -118.32
CA GLU A 61 -90.47 32.51 -119.72
C GLU A 61 -91.47 31.87 -120.69
N PHE A 62 -92.00 30.68 -120.34
CA PHE A 62 -93.05 29.98 -121.09
C PHE A 62 -94.37 30.77 -121.05
N ASP A 63 -94.79 31.25 -119.89
CA ASP A 63 -96.02 32.05 -119.72
C ASP A 63 -95.95 33.35 -120.55
N LYS A 64 -94.77 34.01 -120.60
CA LYS A 64 -94.56 35.18 -121.47
C LYS A 64 -94.63 34.86 -122.97
N LYS A 65 -94.14 33.70 -123.39
CA LYS A 65 -94.23 33.24 -124.80
C LYS A 65 -95.66 32.89 -125.20
N MET A 66 -96.47 32.40 -124.27
CA MET A 66 -97.89 32.11 -124.50
C MET A 66 -98.73 33.39 -124.63
N ILE A 67 -98.44 34.42 -123.85
CA ILE A 67 -99.11 35.73 -123.95
C ILE A 67 -98.78 36.39 -125.31
N ASN A 68 -97.50 36.40 -125.71
CA ASN A 68 -97.06 36.98 -126.99
C ASN A 68 -97.53 36.22 -128.25
N ARG A 69 -98.06 34.99 -128.13
CA ARG A 69 -98.65 34.23 -129.25
C ARG A 69 -100.15 34.50 -129.44
N LYS A 70 -100.86 35.04 -128.45
CA LYS A 70 -102.28 35.42 -128.61
C LYS A 70 -102.45 36.78 -129.29
N ASP A 71 -101.44 37.64 -129.26
CA ASP A 71 -101.51 39.01 -129.78
C ASP A 71 -100.87 39.19 -131.18
N LYS A 72 -100.48 38.10 -131.87
CA LYS A 72 -99.69 38.14 -133.12
C LYS A 72 -100.22 37.32 -134.31
N ASP A 73 -101.44 36.79 -134.21
CA ASP A 73 -102.13 36.12 -135.33
C ASP A 73 -103.07 37.07 -136.12
N GLU A 74 -103.03 38.39 -135.86
CA GLU A 74 -103.54 39.45 -136.74
C GLU A 74 -102.34 40.18 -137.40
N GLU A 75 -102.36 40.27 -138.74
CA GLU A 75 -101.48 41.05 -139.64
C GLU A 75 -100.05 40.54 -139.97
N THR A 76 -100.02 39.72 -141.03
CA THR A 76 -99.17 39.79 -142.24
C THR A 76 -97.80 40.51 -142.27
N ILE A 77 -96.77 39.71 -142.61
CA ILE A 77 -95.82 39.81 -143.76
C ILE A 77 -94.70 40.90 -143.77
N SER A 78 -93.49 40.42 -144.11
CA SER A 78 -92.26 41.14 -144.56
C SER A 78 -91.36 41.68 -143.43
N GLU A 79 -90.01 41.65 -143.42
CA GLU A 79 -88.98 41.40 -144.44
C GLU A 79 -87.59 41.17 -143.75
N LYS A 80 -86.84 40.19 -144.29
CA LYS A 80 -85.38 40.01 -144.53
C LYS A 80 -84.21 40.56 -143.65
N HIS A 81 -83.25 39.62 -143.46
CA HIS A 81 -81.76 39.66 -143.50
C HIS A 81 -80.99 40.39 -142.36
N SER A 82 -79.85 39.96 -141.80
CA SER A 82 -78.73 39.03 -142.12
C SER A 82 -77.94 38.78 -140.80
N GLY A 83 -77.35 37.62 -140.49
CA GLY A 83 -76.03 37.12 -140.91
C GLY A 83 -75.30 36.52 -139.68
N ALA A 84 -75.04 35.20 -139.67
CA ALA A 84 -73.69 34.56 -139.67
C ALA A 84 -72.94 34.62 -138.30
N SER A 85 -72.33 33.59 -137.70
CA SER A 85 -71.86 32.27 -138.15
C SER A 85 -71.51 31.37 -136.93
N ASN A 86 -71.68 30.05 -137.10
CA ASN A 86 -70.74 28.94 -136.80
C ASN A 86 -70.19 28.74 -135.37
N SER A 87 -70.48 27.62 -134.69
CA SER A 87 -69.91 26.24 -134.83
C SER A 87 -69.02 25.95 -133.60
N SER A 88 -68.86 24.78 -132.99
CA SER A 88 -69.04 23.37 -133.33
C SER A 88 -68.97 22.57 -132.00
N SER A 89 -69.86 21.62 -131.72
CA SER A 89 -69.82 20.18 -132.08
C SER A 89 -68.96 19.30 -131.16
N CYS A 90 -69.59 18.34 -130.47
CA CYS A 90 -69.21 16.90 -130.40
C CYS A 90 -70.31 16.16 -129.59
N ASN A 91 -71.31 15.51 -130.21
CA ASN A 91 -71.35 14.09 -130.67
C ASN A 91 -70.89 13.09 -129.61
N ILE A 92 -71.69 12.07 -129.24
CA ILE A 92 -71.95 10.79 -129.95
C ILE A 92 -73.40 10.35 -129.63
N GLN A 93 -74.32 10.18 -130.59
CA GLN A 93 -74.60 8.97 -131.42
C GLN A 93 -75.19 7.78 -130.64
N TRP A 94 -76.19 7.01 -131.08
CA TRP A 94 -77.32 7.02 -132.04
C TRP A 94 -77.84 5.56 -132.03
N ASN A 95 -79.15 5.34 -132.16
CA ASN A 95 -79.79 4.26 -132.96
C ASN A 95 -81.29 4.19 -132.61
N ASN A 96 -82.18 4.73 -133.45
CA ASN A 96 -82.78 4.18 -134.69
C ASN A 96 -83.83 3.08 -134.48
N LYS A 97 -85.10 3.44 -134.74
CA LYS A 97 -86.08 2.82 -135.67
C LYS A 97 -87.40 3.61 -135.53
N GLN A 98 -87.87 4.35 -136.55
CA GLN A 98 -88.84 3.91 -137.59
C GLN A 98 -89.95 3.03 -136.99
N GLU A 99 -91.25 3.29 -137.15
CA GLU A 99 -92.04 4.03 -138.13
C GLU A 99 -93.47 4.19 -137.54
N ASP A 100 -94.31 4.92 -138.26
CA ASP A 100 -95.77 4.99 -138.17
C ASP A 100 -96.42 6.19 -137.47
N ASP A 101 -96.82 7.12 -138.34
CA ASP A 101 -97.83 8.16 -138.16
C ASP A 101 -99.06 7.68 -137.40
N LYS A 102 -99.28 8.25 -136.21
CA LYS A 102 -100.63 8.47 -135.66
C LYS A 102 -100.73 9.85 -135.02
N TYR A 103 -101.44 10.71 -135.74
CA TYR A 103 -101.99 11.98 -135.30
C TYR A 103 -102.85 11.78 -134.03
N ILE A 104 -102.42 12.32 -132.89
CA ILE A 104 -103.20 12.39 -131.63
C ILE A 104 -103.40 13.88 -131.26
N PRO A 105 -104.61 14.31 -130.84
CA PRO A 105 -105.03 15.72 -130.88
C PRO A 105 -104.54 16.58 -129.71
N GLN A 106 -104.19 17.84 -130.00
CA GLN A 106 -103.63 18.90 -129.11
C GLN A 106 -104.38 19.22 -127.78
N GLY A 107 -105.51 18.56 -127.48
CA GLY A 107 -106.21 18.68 -126.19
C GLY A 107 -105.72 17.72 -125.09
N THR A 108 -104.96 16.68 -125.44
CA THR A 108 -104.48 15.65 -124.49
C THR A 108 -103.10 15.96 -123.87
N GLU A 109 -102.26 16.75 -124.53
CA GLU A 109 -100.95 17.18 -123.97
C GLU A 109 -101.10 18.09 -122.74
N GLN A 110 -102.07 19.01 -122.72
CA GLN A 110 -102.28 19.91 -121.57
C GLN A 110 -102.83 19.20 -120.33
N GLN A 111 -103.63 18.13 -120.50
CA GLN A 111 -104.07 17.29 -119.38
C GLN A 111 -102.93 16.42 -118.83
N MET A 112 -102.07 15.89 -119.70
CA MET A 112 -100.87 15.15 -119.27
C MET A 112 -99.86 16.05 -118.56
N GLU A 113 -99.64 17.29 -119.02
CA GLU A 113 -98.79 18.27 -118.32
C GLU A 113 -99.35 18.66 -116.95
N PHE A 114 -100.67 18.87 -116.83
CA PHE A 114 -101.29 19.18 -115.54
C PHE A 114 -101.21 18.00 -114.56
N GLN A 115 -101.48 16.77 -115.02
CA GLN A 115 -101.31 15.56 -114.21
C GLN A 115 -99.85 15.32 -113.81
N TYR A 116 -98.89 15.64 -114.68
CA TYR A 116 -97.46 15.55 -114.38
C TYR A 116 -97.05 16.57 -113.31
N VAL A 117 -97.52 17.81 -113.41
CA VAL A 117 -97.25 18.84 -112.40
C VAL A 117 -97.89 18.49 -111.05
N GLN A 118 -99.11 17.95 -111.06
CA GLN A 118 -99.81 17.55 -109.83
C GLN A 118 -99.12 16.36 -109.17
N SER A 119 -98.78 15.31 -109.94
CA SER A 119 -97.98 14.16 -109.47
C SER A 119 -96.60 14.59 -108.97
N SER A 120 -95.92 15.52 -109.66
CA SER A 120 -94.64 16.05 -109.23
C SER A 120 -94.76 16.85 -107.93
N ASN A 121 -95.86 17.57 -107.71
CA ASN A 121 -96.09 18.37 -106.51
C ASN A 121 -96.46 17.46 -105.31
N ASP A 122 -97.24 16.41 -105.55
CA ASP A 122 -97.53 15.38 -104.55
C ASP A 122 -96.26 14.64 -104.13
N THR A 123 -95.42 14.26 -105.10
CA THR A 123 -94.09 13.68 -104.84
C THR A 123 -93.19 14.63 -104.07
N LEU A 124 -93.26 15.94 -104.36
CA LEU A 124 -92.49 16.96 -103.64
C LEU A 124 -92.98 17.12 -102.19
N ASN A 125 -94.30 17.10 -101.98
CA ASN A 125 -94.90 17.18 -100.65
C ASN A 125 -94.59 15.94 -99.81
N GLU A 126 -94.64 14.74 -100.40
CA GLU A 126 -94.17 13.52 -99.73
C GLU A 126 -92.69 13.61 -99.35
N ARG A 127 -91.85 14.18 -100.23
CA ARG A 127 -90.42 14.41 -99.96
C ARG A 127 -90.20 15.42 -98.83
N ILE A 128 -90.95 16.51 -98.81
CA ILE A 128 -90.91 17.51 -97.74
C ILE A 128 -91.31 16.87 -96.42
N GLN A 129 -92.40 16.12 -96.39
CA GLN A 129 -92.88 15.45 -95.18
C GLN A 129 -91.89 14.38 -94.69
N THR A 130 -91.21 13.67 -95.61
CA THR A 130 -90.12 12.74 -95.28
C THR A 130 -88.94 13.47 -94.64
N LEU A 131 -88.54 14.63 -95.20
CA LEU A 131 -87.44 15.44 -94.66
C LEU A 131 -87.79 16.06 -93.31
N GLU A 132 -89.04 16.49 -93.10
CA GLU A 132 -89.52 16.98 -91.81
C GLU A 132 -89.49 15.88 -90.74
N ASN A 133 -89.93 14.67 -91.07
CA ASN A 133 -89.83 13.52 -90.17
C ASN A 133 -88.36 13.18 -89.85
N GLN A 134 -87.48 13.18 -90.85
CA GLN A 134 -86.04 12.96 -90.64
C GLN A 134 -85.40 14.05 -89.76
N LEU A 135 -85.85 15.31 -89.89
CA LEU A 135 -85.37 16.42 -89.06
C LEU A 135 -85.83 16.25 -87.59
N VAL A 136 -87.06 15.81 -87.37
CA VAL A 136 -87.56 15.49 -86.02
C VAL A 136 -86.77 14.33 -85.41
N GLU A 137 -86.58 13.23 -86.16
CA GLU A 137 -85.78 12.09 -85.71
C GLU A 137 -84.33 12.49 -85.38
N ALA A 138 -83.70 13.31 -86.23
CA ALA A 138 -82.34 13.81 -85.99
C ALA A 138 -82.25 14.67 -84.71
N ASN A 139 -83.25 15.51 -84.45
CA ASN A 139 -83.32 16.31 -83.23
C ASN A 139 -83.54 15.46 -81.97
N GLU A 140 -84.37 14.42 -82.05
CA GLU A 140 -84.56 13.46 -80.95
C GLU A 140 -83.28 12.69 -80.64
N ILE A 141 -82.59 12.17 -81.67
CA ILE A 141 -81.29 11.50 -81.53
C ILE A 141 -80.24 12.44 -80.93
N GLN A 142 -80.18 13.69 -81.38
CA GLN A 142 -79.25 14.69 -80.85
C GLN A 142 -79.52 14.99 -79.37
N ASN A 143 -80.79 15.12 -78.97
CA ASN A 143 -81.17 15.37 -77.59
C ASN A 143 -80.88 14.17 -76.69
N ASP A 144 -81.20 12.94 -77.13
CA ASP A 144 -80.86 11.72 -76.38
C ASP A 144 -79.35 11.55 -76.23
N ALA A 145 -78.57 11.80 -77.29
CA ALA A 145 -77.12 11.80 -77.24
C ALA A 145 -76.59 12.85 -76.25
N LYS A 146 -77.13 14.07 -76.26
CA LYS A 146 -76.73 15.16 -75.35
C LYS A 146 -77.02 14.82 -73.89
N GLU A 147 -78.20 14.29 -73.59
CA GLU A 147 -78.55 13.88 -72.23
C GLU A 147 -77.71 12.67 -71.77
N LYS A 148 -77.44 11.71 -72.66
CA LYS A 148 -76.54 10.57 -72.36
C LYS A 148 -75.10 11.04 -72.09
N TYR A 149 -74.57 11.96 -72.89
CA TYR A 149 -73.24 12.54 -72.65
C TYR A 149 -73.19 13.33 -71.34
N LYS A 150 -74.22 14.11 -71.03
CA LYS A 150 -74.31 14.87 -69.77
C LYS A 150 -74.36 13.94 -68.56
N LEU A 151 -75.10 12.84 -68.66
CA LEU A 151 -75.15 11.82 -67.61
C LEU A 151 -73.80 11.11 -67.45
N GLN A 152 -73.15 10.71 -68.55
CA GLN A 152 -71.82 10.11 -68.52
C GLN A 152 -70.77 11.06 -67.90
N LEU A 153 -70.81 12.35 -68.26
CA LEU A 153 -69.91 13.35 -67.70
C LEU A 153 -70.11 13.49 -66.19
N ARG A 154 -71.36 13.51 -65.71
CA ARG A 154 -71.66 13.55 -64.27
C ARG A 154 -71.10 12.32 -63.56
N VAL A 155 -71.39 11.12 -64.08
CA VAL A 155 -70.90 9.86 -63.48
C VAL A 155 -69.37 9.78 -63.48
N LEU A 156 -68.69 10.29 -64.52
CA LEU A 156 -67.23 10.34 -64.56
C LEU A 156 -66.66 11.34 -63.57
N ASN A 157 -67.29 12.51 -63.42
CA ASN A 157 -66.88 13.51 -62.43
C ASN A 157 -67.06 13.00 -60.99
N ASP A 158 -68.20 12.37 -60.68
CA ASP A 158 -68.45 11.77 -59.36
C ASP A 158 -67.39 10.70 -59.04
N LYS A 159 -67.03 9.86 -60.02
CA LYS A 159 -65.96 8.86 -59.89
C LYS A 159 -64.58 9.48 -59.73
N LEU A 160 -64.30 10.59 -60.42
CA LEU A 160 -63.04 11.31 -60.30
C LEU A 160 -62.89 11.89 -58.89
N GLU A 161 -63.93 12.54 -58.38
CA GLU A 161 -63.96 13.09 -57.02
C GLU A 161 -63.78 11.98 -55.96
N GLU A 162 -64.47 10.84 -56.10
CA GLU A 162 -64.29 9.69 -55.22
C GLU A 162 -62.83 9.18 -55.24
N LYS A 163 -62.21 9.13 -56.43
CA LYS A 163 -60.82 8.70 -56.58
C LYS A 163 -59.83 9.70 -55.99
N GLU A 164 -60.06 11.00 -56.15
CA GLU A 164 -59.26 12.05 -55.53
C GLU A 164 -59.33 11.99 -54.00
N GLU A 165 -60.53 11.76 -53.44
CA GLU A 165 -60.69 11.58 -51.99
C GLU A 165 -59.98 10.32 -51.48
N GLN A 166 -60.06 9.21 -52.22
CA GLN A 166 -59.32 7.97 -51.93
C GLN A 166 -57.80 8.21 -51.96
N HIS A 167 -57.29 8.93 -52.98
CA HIS A 167 -55.88 9.29 -53.08
C HIS A 167 -55.42 10.17 -51.91
N LYS A 168 -56.24 11.15 -51.52
CA LYS A 168 -55.95 12.01 -50.36
C LYS A 168 -55.86 11.19 -49.07
N LYS A 169 -56.85 10.32 -48.79
CA LYS A 169 -56.83 9.43 -47.61
C LYS A 169 -55.61 8.50 -47.61
N MET A 170 -55.22 8.00 -48.79
CA MET A 170 -54.04 7.15 -48.94
C MET A 170 -52.76 7.93 -48.64
N ASN A 171 -52.60 9.14 -49.18
CA ASN A 171 -51.44 9.99 -48.93
C ASN A 171 -51.31 10.36 -47.45
N ASP A 172 -52.42 10.75 -46.79
CA ASP A 172 -52.43 11.02 -45.35
C ASP A 172 -51.99 9.80 -44.52
N THR A 173 -52.33 8.60 -44.99
CA THR A 173 -51.94 7.34 -44.34
C THR A 173 -50.46 7.03 -44.55
N ILE A 174 -49.93 7.28 -45.75
CA ILE A 174 -48.50 7.14 -46.06
C ILE A 174 -47.69 8.08 -45.17
N GLU A 175 -48.04 9.36 -45.10
CA GLU A 175 -47.31 10.35 -44.29
C GLU A 175 -47.29 9.98 -42.80
N LYS A 176 -48.42 9.51 -42.26
CA LYS A 176 -48.50 8.98 -40.89
C LYS A 176 -47.58 7.78 -40.68
N ASN A 177 -47.52 6.86 -41.63
CA ASN A 177 -46.68 5.67 -41.55
C ASN A 177 -45.19 5.99 -41.69
N GLU A 178 -44.82 6.92 -42.56
CA GLU A 178 -43.44 7.41 -42.68
C GLU A 178 -42.95 8.08 -41.40
N THR A 179 -43.82 8.85 -40.76
CA THR A 179 -43.51 9.48 -39.46
C THR A 179 -43.34 8.42 -38.36
N LYS A 180 -44.24 7.42 -38.29
CA LYS A 180 -44.08 6.28 -37.37
C LYS A 180 -42.78 5.51 -37.63
N TYR A 181 -42.44 5.28 -38.90
CA TYR A 181 -41.22 4.57 -39.27
C TYR A 181 -39.96 5.36 -38.86
N ARG A 182 -39.95 6.68 -39.05
CA ARG A 182 -38.87 7.55 -38.57
C ARG A 182 -38.71 7.46 -37.05
N ASN A 183 -39.80 7.56 -36.30
CA ASN A 183 -39.77 7.45 -34.83
C ASN A 183 -39.24 6.07 -34.37
N LEU A 184 -39.73 4.98 -34.98
CA LEU A 184 -39.24 3.62 -34.68
C LEU A 184 -37.75 3.45 -34.99
N LYS A 185 -37.25 4.09 -36.05
CA LYS A 185 -35.83 4.08 -36.41
C LYS A 185 -34.99 4.82 -35.37
N GLU A 186 -35.46 5.98 -34.90
CA GLU A 186 -34.79 6.73 -33.82
C GLU A 186 -34.77 5.95 -32.50
N ASP A 187 -35.91 5.36 -32.12
CA ASP A 187 -36.00 4.56 -30.89
C ASP A 187 -35.09 3.33 -30.95
N LYS A 188 -35.01 2.67 -32.12
CA LYS A 188 -34.07 1.57 -32.34
C LYS A 188 -32.62 2.02 -32.15
N CYS A 189 -32.26 3.22 -32.61
CA CYS A 189 -30.91 3.79 -32.41
C CYS A 189 -30.65 4.06 -30.93
N LYS A 190 -31.59 4.70 -30.23
CA LYS A 190 -31.49 4.98 -28.79
C LYS A 190 -31.36 3.70 -27.95
N ILE A 191 -32.11 2.65 -28.29
CA ILE A 191 -32.02 1.34 -27.62
C ILE A 191 -30.65 0.70 -27.88
N ALA A 192 -30.14 0.74 -29.11
CA ALA A 192 -28.83 0.20 -29.43
C ALA A 192 -27.70 0.91 -28.65
N GLU A 193 -27.74 2.24 -28.56
CA GLU A 193 -26.78 3.02 -27.78
C GLU A 193 -26.85 2.69 -26.27
N LYS A 194 -28.06 2.58 -25.71
CA LYS A 194 -28.25 2.17 -24.31
C LYS A 194 -27.70 0.76 -24.06
N LEU A 195 -28.01 -0.19 -24.95
CA LEU A 195 -27.52 -1.57 -24.84
C LEU A 195 -25.99 -1.62 -24.89
N HIS A 196 -25.36 -0.84 -25.78
CA HIS A 196 -23.91 -0.76 -25.85
C HIS A 196 -23.30 -0.24 -24.54
N ARG A 197 -23.82 0.88 -24.00
CA ARG A 197 -23.36 1.44 -22.72
C ARG A 197 -23.52 0.47 -21.55
N GLU A 198 -24.64 -0.23 -21.46
CA GLU A 198 -24.86 -1.22 -20.39
C GLU A 198 -23.95 -2.45 -20.57
N SER A 199 -23.67 -2.87 -21.80
CA SER A 199 -22.71 -3.94 -22.08
C SER A 199 -21.29 -3.57 -21.65
N GLU A 200 -20.86 -2.32 -21.89
CA GLU A 200 -19.56 -1.84 -21.42
C GLU A 200 -19.47 -1.78 -19.89
N LYS A 201 -20.55 -1.35 -19.22
CA LYS A 201 -20.64 -1.36 -17.75
C LYS A 201 -20.54 -2.78 -17.19
N LEU A 202 -21.26 -3.73 -17.79
CA LEU A 202 -21.19 -5.14 -17.38
C LEU A 202 -19.77 -5.69 -17.53
N ARG A 203 -19.12 -5.44 -18.67
CA ARG A 203 -17.72 -5.85 -18.88
C ARG A 203 -16.77 -5.25 -17.84
N LEU A 204 -16.98 -3.98 -17.46
CA LEU A 204 -16.18 -3.34 -16.41
C LEU A 204 -16.41 -4.01 -15.05
N LEU A 205 -17.66 -4.34 -14.72
CA LEU A 205 -18.00 -5.04 -13.47
C LEU A 205 -17.43 -6.46 -13.42
N GLU A 206 -17.45 -7.19 -14.53
CA GLU A 206 -16.81 -8.51 -14.65
C GLU A 206 -15.29 -8.42 -14.40
N ASN A 207 -14.62 -7.47 -15.07
CA ASN A 207 -13.19 -7.23 -14.82
C ASN A 207 -12.90 -6.86 -13.36
N GLN A 208 -13.74 -6.03 -12.73
CA GLN A 208 -13.58 -5.69 -11.31
C GLN A 208 -13.82 -6.90 -10.40
N TYR A 209 -14.78 -7.77 -10.75
CA TYR A 209 -15.05 -8.99 -10.02
C TYR A 209 -13.84 -9.94 -10.07
N ASP A 210 -13.26 -10.15 -11.25
CA ASP A 210 -12.08 -11.01 -11.43
C ASP A 210 -10.86 -10.48 -10.65
N VAL A 211 -10.61 -9.17 -10.71
CA VAL A 211 -9.54 -8.53 -9.91
C VAL A 211 -9.75 -8.72 -8.41
N ARG A 212 -11.00 -8.59 -7.94
CA ARG A 212 -11.34 -8.82 -6.53
C ARG A 212 -11.18 -10.29 -6.14
N GLN A 213 -11.59 -11.23 -6.99
CA GLN A 213 -11.41 -12.66 -6.73
C GLN A 213 -9.92 -13.03 -6.62
N ASN A 214 -9.09 -12.54 -7.53
CA ASN A 214 -7.65 -12.74 -7.48
C ASN A 214 -7.04 -12.14 -6.21
N THR A 215 -7.47 -10.93 -5.82
CA THR A 215 -7.05 -10.29 -4.56
C THR A 215 -7.43 -11.15 -3.34
N ILE A 216 -8.67 -11.65 -3.28
CA ILE A 216 -9.14 -12.52 -2.20
C ILE A 216 -8.29 -13.79 -2.12
N GLN A 217 -7.99 -14.42 -3.25
CA GLN A 217 -7.18 -15.63 -3.30
C GLN A 217 -5.75 -15.37 -2.80
N SER A 218 -5.14 -14.25 -3.21
CA SER A 218 -3.82 -13.83 -2.73
C SER A 218 -3.80 -13.60 -1.23
N LEU A 219 -4.78 -12.86 -0.69
CA LEU A 219 -4.90 -12.59 0.75
C LEU A 219 -5.16 -13.87 1.56
N LYS A 220 -5.92 -14.81 1.01
CA LYS A 220 -6.15 -16.11 1.64
C LYS A 220 -4.85 -16.90 1.76
N LEU A 221 -4.05 -16.95 0.69
CA LEU A 221 -2.75 -17.60 0.68
C LEU A 221 -1.77 -16.96 1.69
N GLU A 222 -1.75 -15.62 1.77
CA GLU A 222 -0.96 -14.89 2.75
C GLU A 222 -1.41 -15.20 4.19
N GLY A 223 -2.73 -15.23 4.44
CA GLY A 223 -3.31 -15.60 5.72
C GLY A 223 -2.95 -17.02 6.15
N ASP A 224 -3.01 -17.98 5.23
CA ASP A 224 -2.64 -19.37 5.49
C ASP A 224 -1.14 -19.50 5.80
N ASN A 225 -0.28 -18.77 5.07
CA ASN A 225 1.16 -18.73 5.35
C ASN A 225 1.48 -18.14 6.74
N LEU A 226 0.83 -17.03 7.10
CA LEU A 226 0.99 -16.41 8.42
C LEU A 226 0.52 -17.35 9.54
N LYS A 227 -0.59 -18.06 9.33
CA LYS A 227 -1.08 -19.06 10.26
C LYS A 227 -0.06 -20.19 10.47
N CYS A 228 0.52 -20.74 9.40
CA CYS A 228 1.55 -21.76 9.51
C CYS A 228 2.79 -21.27 10.26
N GLN A 229 3.23 -20.02 10.02
CA GLN A 229 4.35 -19.42 10.75
C GLN A 229 4.04 -19.26 12.24
N LEU A 230 2.84 -18.83 12.61
CA LEU A 230 2.41 -18.70 14.00
C LEU A 230 2.34 -20.07 14.70
N GLU A 231 1.77 -21.08 14.04
CA GLU A 231 1.74 -22.45 14.58
C GLU A 231 3.15 -22.99 14.81
N GLN A 232 4.10 -22.70 13.91
CA GLN A 232 5.50 -23.07 14.10
C GLN A 232 6.11 -22.38 15.31
N LYS A 233 5.92 -21.05 15.46
CA LYS A 233 6.40 -20.31 16.63
C LYS A 233 5.81 -20.84 17.94
N ILE A 234 4.53 -21.21 17.95
CA ILE A 234 3.88 -21.81 19.14
C ILE A 234 4.56 -23.14 19.50
N ARG A 235 4.86 -23.99 18.50
CA ARG A 235 5.61 -25.24 18.73
C ARG A 235 7.00 -24.97 19.29
N ASP A 236 7.72 -24.00 18.73
CA ASP A 236 9.06 -23.64 19.17
C ASP A 236 9.07 -23.12 20.62
N TYR A 237 8.14 -22.25 20.99
CA TYR A 237 7.99 -21.77 22.37
C TYR A 237 7.60 -22.88 23.34
N SER A 238 6.74 -23.81 22.92
CA SER A 238 6.38 -24.97 23.74
C SER A 238 7.60 -25.86 24.02
N LEU A 239 8.44 -26.08 23.01
CA LEU A 239 9.70 -26.82 23.16
C LEU A 239 10.69 -26.09 24.06
N GLU A 240 10.84 -24.79 23.90
CA GLU A 240 11.71 -23.96 24.74
C GLU A 240 11.25 -23.97 26.20
N LYS A 241 9.94 -23.86 26.44
CA LYS A 241 9.35 -23.98 27.77
C LYS A 241 9.67 -25.36 28.40
N GLN A 242 9.51 -26.46 27.67
CA GLN A 242 9.85 -27.79 28.17
C GLN A 242 11.35 -27.93 28.53
N LYS A 243 12.24 -27.34 27.72
CA LYS A 243 13.67 -27.30 28.02
C LYS A 243 13.95 -26.52 29.30
N MET A 244 13.32 -25.36 29.48
CA MET A 244 13.45 -24.54 30.69
C MET A 244 12.90 -25.24 31.93
N ASP A 245 11.74 -25.89 31.84
CA ASP A 245 11.17 -26.67 32.95
C ASP A 245 12.11 -27.81 33.36
N THR A 246 12.76 -28.46 32.39
CA THR A 246 13.76 -29.52 32.63
C THR A 246 15.01 -28.97 33.33
N LEU A 247 15.50 -27.80 32.88
CA LEU A 247 16.63 -27.10 33.52
C LEU A 247 16.29 -26.69 34.95
N ILE A 248 15.12 -26.09 35.18
CA ILE A 248 14.65 -25.69 36.50
C ILE A 248 14.55 -26.91 37.43
N LYS A 249 14.02 -28.04 36.95
CA LYS A 249 13.97 -29.28 37.72
C LYS A 249 15.37 -29.78 38.10
N LYS A 250 16.32 -29.76 37.15
CA LYS A 250 17.71 -30.15 37.41
C LYS A 250 18.37 -29.25 38.46
N GLU A 251 18.18 -27.94 38.38
CA GLU A 251 18.73 -27.00 39.36
C GLU A 251 18.08 -27.14 40.74
N ARG A 252 16.77 -27.41 40.81
CA ARG A 252 16.09 -27.73 42.09
C ARG A 252 16.64 -29.00 42.74
N ASN A 253 16.93 -30.03 41.95
CA ASN A 253 17.54 -31.26 42.46
C ASN A 253 18.95 -30.98 43.01
N LYS A 254 19.80 -30.27 42.26
CA LYS A 254 21.13 -29.85 42.74
C LYS A 254 21.05 -29.04 44.04
N LEU A 255 20.10 -28.11 44.14
CA LEU A 255 19.89 -27.32 45.35
C LEU A 255 19.54 -28.22 46.54
N THR A 256 18.73 -29.25 46.32
CA THR A 256 18.35 -30.24 47.34
C THR A 256 19.57 -31.06 47.78
N ASP A 257 20.37 -31.55 46.84
CA ASP A 257 21.60 -32.30 47.12
C ASP A 257 22.62 -31.46 47.91
N MET A 258 22.77 -30.18 47.54
CA MET A 258 23.62 -29.25 48.27
C MET A 258 23.13 -29.03 49.69
N ARG A 259 21.81 -28.91 49.91
CA ARG A 259 21.23 -28.77 51.26
C ARG A 259 21.51 -29.99 52.12
N LEU A 260 21.31 -31.19 51.57
CA LEU A 260 21.61 -32.44 52.27
C LEU A 260 23.11 -32.55 52.61
N THR A 261 23.97 -32.12 51.69
CA THR A 261 25.43 -32.09 51.92
C THR A 261 25.80 -31.14 53.04
N ILE A 262 25.23 -29.93 53.07
CA ILE A 262 25.44 -28.95 54.15
C ILE A 262 24.97 -29.51 55.49
N GLU A 263 23.81 -30.14 55.54
CA GLU A 263 23.27 -30.74 56.76
C GLU A 263 24.17 -31.87 57.28
N LYS A 264 24.66 -32.74 56.39
CA LYS A 264 25.63 -33.77 56.75
C LYS A 264 26.93 -33.18 57.30
N LEU A 265 27.51 -32.18 56.62
CA LEU A 265 28.72 -31.51 57.09
C LEU A 265 28.53 -30.81 58.44
N LYS A 266 27.33 -30.26 58.70
CA LYS A 266 26.99 -29.67 59.99
C LYS A 266 26.96 -30.73 61.09
N ASN A 267 26.35 -31.90 60.82
CA ASN A 267 26.34 -33.01 61.77
C ASN A 267 27.75 -33.55 62.02
N ASP A 268 28.54 -33.77 60.97
CA ASP A 268 29.93 -34.23 61.08
C ASP A 268 30.79 -33.24 61.90
N LYS A 269 30.58 -31.94 61.69
CA LYS A 269 31.21 -30.88 62.49
C LYS A 269 30.82 -30.99 63.97
N GLU A 270 29.52 -31.12 64.28
CA GLU A 270 29.04 -31.21 65.66
C GLU A 270 29.60 -32.47 66.37
N THR A 271 29.64 -33.61 65.67
CA THR A 271 30.26 -34.85 66.19
C THR A 271 31.74 -34.65 66.46
N THR A 272 32.47 -34.00 65.53
CA THR A 272 33.90 -33.73 65.70
C THR A 272 34.16 -32.78 66.87
N GLU A 273 33.34 -31.74 67.04
CA GLU A 273 33.43 -30.82 68.19
C GLU A 273 33.19 -31.54 69.53
N LYS A 274 32.22 -32.47 69.58
CA LYS A 274 31.99 -33.31 70.78
C LYS A 274 33.20 -34.18 71.10
N ASN A 275 33.73 -34.90 70.10
CA ASN A 275 34.90 -35.76 70.27
C ASN A 275 36.13 -34.96 70.76
N LEU A 276 36.41 -33.81 70.15
CA LEU A 276 37.51 -32.93 70.57
C LEU A 276 37.32 -32.43 72.01
N THR A 277 36.08 -32.14 72.41
CA THR A 277 35.77 -31.70 73.78
C THR A 277 36.02 -32.83 74.78
N GLU A 278 35.65 -34.07 74.44
CA GLU A 278 35.94 -35.25 75.26
C GLU A 278 37.43 -35.55 75.37
N GLU A 279 38.16 -35.53 74.24
CA GLU A 279 39.62 -35.67 74.24
C GLU A 279 40.30 -34.59 75.08
N ARG A 280 39.84 -33.34 74.98
CA ARG A 280 40.36 -32.24 75.81
C ARG A 280 40.15 -32.49 77.29
N LYS A 281 38.99 -33.02 77.70
CA LYS A 281 38.74 -33.41 79.11
C LYS A 281 39.67 -34.53 79.55
N LEU A 282 39.84 -35.57 78.73
CA LEU A 282 40.75 -36.69 79.02
C LEU A 282 42.20 -36.21 79.16
N LEU A 283 42.66 -35.36 78.24
CA LEU A 283 43.98 -34.74 78.32
C LEU A 283 44.13 -33.88 79.57
N GLN A 284 43.11 -33.11 79.95
CA GLN A 284 43.14 -32.31 81.17
C GLN A 284 43.25 -33.19 82.43
N ILE A 285 42.51 -34.29 82.50
CA ILE A 285 42.65 -35.28 83.58
C ILE A 285 44.08 -35.83 83.60
N LYS A 286 44.61 -36.23 82.44
CA LYS A 286 45.97 -36.78 82.33
C LYS A 286 47.05 -35.76 82.73
N ILE A 287 46.85 -34.48 82.40
CA ILE A 287 47.73 -33.39 82.85
C ILE A 287 47.68 -33.28 84.38
N ILE A 288 46.49 -33.29 84.99
CA ILE A 288 46.34 -33.23 86.45
C ILE A 288 47.00 -34.44 87.12
N GLU A 289 46.80 -35.65 86.58
CA GLU A 289 47.45 -36.87 87.07
C GLU A 289 48.97 -36.79 86.98
N LEU A 290 49.50 -36.33 85.84
CA LEU A 290 50.94 -36.16 85.65
C LEU A 290 51.50 -35.09 86.60
N GLN A 291 50.83 -33.95 86.76
CA GLN A 291 51.22 -32.92 87.73
C GLN A 291 51.14 -33.42 89.18
N GLY A 292 50.17 -34.27 89.51
CA GLY A 292 50.08 -34.93 90.82
C GLY A 292 51.24 -35.88 91.07
N LYS A 293 51.62 -36.69 90.06
CA LYS A 293 52.80 -37.55 90.11
C LYS A 293 54.10 -36.74 90.20
N ASP A 294 54.21 -35.65 89.47
CA ASP A 294 55.36 -34.74 89.52
C ASP A 294 55.49 -34.06 90.88
N LYS A 295 54.37 -33.66 91.51
CA LYS A 295 54.39 -33.14 92.89
C LYS A 295 54.78 -34.21 93.92
N PHE A 296 54.44 -35.47 93.68
CA PHE A 296 54.85 -36.58 94.53
C PHE A 296 56.36 -36.87 94.37
N SER A 297 56.88 -36.87 93.14
CA SER A 297 58.31 -37.08 92.86
C SER A 297 59.15 -35.89 93.33
N THR A 298 58.73 -34.64 93.06
CA THR A 298 59.41 -33.44 93.59
C THR A 298 59.29 -33.31 95.10
N GLY A 299 58.17 -33.71 95.72
CA GLY A 299 58.06 -33.78 97.18
C GLY A 299 59.00 -34.82 97.80
N HIS A 300 59.17 -35.98 97.16
CA HIS A 300 60.09 -37.02 97.60
C HIS A 300 61.56 -36.63 97.38
N ILE A 301 61.87 -35.99 96.24
CA ILE A 301 63.19 -35.41 95.95
C ILE A 301 63.51 -34.27 96.92
N ALA A 302 62.55 -33.39 97.25
CA ALA A 302 62.74 -32.31 98.23
C ALA A 302 62.98 -32.84 99.65
N LEU A 303 62.34 -33.96 100.03
CA LEU A 303 62.61 -34.65 101.30
C LEU A 303 64.02 -35.24 101.33
N LEU A 304 64.41 -35.95 100.27
CA LEU A 304 65.77 -36.49 100.12
C LEU A 304 66.83 -35.38 100.04
N GLN A 305 66.53 -34.26 99.40
CA GLN A 305 67.38 -33.08 99.33
C GLN A 305 67.49 -32.37 100.69
N LYS A 306 66.40 -32.27 101.47
CA LYS A 306 66.45 -31.76 102.84
C LYS A 306 67.28 -32.64 103.76
N GLU A 307 67.16 -33.96 103.61
CA GLU A 307 67.97 -34.93 104.36
C GLU A 307 69.46 -34.82 103.99
N ASN A 308 69.75 -34.63 102.70
CA ASN A 308 71.10 -34.32 102.20
C ASN A 308 71.61 -32.93 102.64
N GLU A 309 70.75 -31.92 102.70
CA GLU A 309 71.09 -30.58 103.19
C GLU A 309 71.36 -30.58 104.68
N CYS A 310 70.60 -31.32 105.50
CA CYS A 310 70.91 -31.52 106.91
C CYS A 310 72.30 -32.16 107.08
N LEU A 311 72.60 -33.20 106.30
CA LEU A 311 73.93 -33.83 106.28
C LEU A 311 75.03 -32.88 105.79
N LYS A 312 74.75 -32.04 104.79
CA LYS A 312 75.70 -31.04 104.27
C LYS A 312 75.88 -29.84 105.20
N ILE A 313 74.86 -29.40 105.92
CA ILE A 313 74.95 -28.30 106.89
C ILE A 313 75.79 -28.74 108.09
N GLU A 314 75.65 -30.00 108.52
CA GLU A 314 76.50 -30.58 109.57
C GLU A 314 77.97 -30.71 109.11
N ASN A 315 78.21 -31.00 107.82
CA ASN A 315 79.55 -31.10 107.24
C ASN A 315 80.18 -29.73 106.86
N ASN A 316 79.37 -28.75 106.41
CA ASN A 316 79.83 -27.40 106.03
C ASN A 316 80.01 -26.47 107.25
N ARG A 317 79.38 -26.77 108.40
CA ARG A 317 79.68 -26.06 109.65
C ARG A 317 81.13 -26.30 110.12
N LEU A 318 81.81 -27.32 109.60
CA LEU A 318 83.23 -27.62 109.85
C LEU A 318 84.20 -26.90 108.91
N MET A 319 83.74 -26.20 107.86
CA MET A 319 84.61 -25.58 106.85
C MET A 319 84.12 -24.18 106.46
N THR A 320 84.51 -23.17 107.25
CA THR A 320 84.34 -21.76 106.90
C THR A 320 85.33 -21.33 105.81
N LYS A 321 84.87 -20.57 104.80
CA LYS A 321 85.72 -19.71 103.96
C LYS A 321 85.17 -18.28 103.97
N ALA A 322 86.07 -17.31 104.16
CA ALA A 322 85.78 -15.89 104.08
C ALA A 322 85.57 -15.45 102.62
N LYS A 323 84.62 -14.53 102.40
CA LYS A 323 84.31 -13.95 101.08
C LYS A 323 85.41 -12.99 100.61
N GLU A 324 85.67 -12.96 99.32
CA GLU A 324 86.69 -12.10 98.70
C GLU A 324 86.13 -10.68 98.48
N LYS A 325 86.86 -9.62 98.89
CA LYS A 325 86.44 -8.22 98.70
C LYS A 325 87.13 -7.62 97.47
N LYS A 326 86.36 -7.06 96.53
CA LYS A 326 86.86 -6.37 95.32
C LYS A 326 86.48 -4.89 95.31
N HIS A 327 87.45 -4.03 95.04
CA HIS A 327 87.24 -2.58 94.95
C HIS A 327 87.01 -2.17 93.49
N ILE A 328 86.02 -1.31 93.22
CA ILE A 328 85.72 -0.79 91.89
C ILE A 328 85.62 0.74 91.98
N SER A 329 86.30 1.45 91.08
CA SER A 329 86.26 2.91 91.01
C SER A 329 85.21 3.41 90.02
N PHE A 330 84.65 4.59 90.27
CA PHE A 330 83.57 5.14 89.46
C PHE A 330 83.77 6.62 89.12
N HIS A 331 83.53 6.98 87.85
CA HIS A 331 83.43 8.35 87.34
C HIS A 331 82.08 8.53 86.65
N SER A 332 81.43 9.67 86.84
CA SER A 332 80.16 9.98 86.16
C SER A 332 80.03 11.45 85.81
N VAL A 333 79.52 11.68 84.62
CA VAL A 333 79.17 13.02 84.11
C VAL A 333 77.72 13.40 84.39
N LEU A 334 76.99 12.57 85.13
CA LEU A 334 75.60 12.82 85.50
C LEU A 334 75.50 13.78 86.69
N LYS A 335 74.42 14.56 86.74
CA LYS A 335 74.12 15.40 87.91
C LYS A 335 73.77 14.50 89.11
N GLN A 336 74.28 14.81 90.31
CA GLN A 336 73.76 14.28 91.59
C GLN A 336 72.31 14.79 91.73
N PRO A 337 71.26 13.95 91.64
CA PRO A 337 71.12 12.60 92.20
C PRO A 337 71.06 11.43 91.20
N GLN A 338 71.08 11.70 89.89
CA GLN A 338 70.99 10.65 88.85
C GLN A 338 72.22 9.74 88.83
N SER A 339 73.39 10.31 89.14
CA SER A 339 74.63 9.56 89.28
C SER A 339 74.48 8.47 90.33
N ASP A 340 74.08 8.82 91.55
CA ASP A 340 74.00 7.87 92.68
C ASP A 340 73.00 6.74 92.40
N GLN A 341 71.88 7.07 91.75
CA GLN A 341 70.87 6.08 91.37
C GLN A 341 71.39 5.10 90.30
N ALA A 342 72.17 5.58 89.33
CA ALA A 342 72.81 4.72 88.34
C ALA A 342 73.90 3.84 88.96
N VAL A 343 74.76 4.40 89.81
CA VAL A 343 75.87 3.64 90.43
C VAL A 343 75.32 2.53 91.32
N ASN A 344 74.41 2.88 92.23
CA ASN A 344 73.85 1.91 93.17
C ASN A 344 73.10 0.80 92.43
N GLY A 345 72.34 1.15 91.39
CA GLY A 345 71.66 0.17 90.53
C GLY A 345 72.63 -0.82 89.87
N ILE A 346 73.78 -0.35 89.38
CA ILE A 346 74.81 -1.23 88.79
C ILE A 346 75.41 -2.16 89.86
N PHE A 347 75.75 -1.64 91.05
CA PHE A 347 76.34 -2.45 92.12
C PHE A 347 75.38 -3.49 92.71
N ASP A 348 74.09 -3.16 92.83
CA ASP A 348 73.09 -4.13 93.29
C ASP A 348 72.93 -5.29 92.30
N LEU A 349 72.96 -5.01 90.99
CA LEU A 349 72.94 -6.05 89.96
C LEU A 349 74.23 -6.88 89.95
N LEU A 350 75.40 -6.25 90.15
CA LEU A 350 76.68 -6.98 90.27
C LEU A 350 76.68 -7.94 91.48
N ARG A 351 76.14 -7.51 92.63
CA ARG A 351 76.00 -8.37 93.83
C ARG A 351 75.05 -9.55 93.59
N GLY A 352 73.99 -9.36 92.81
CA GLY A 352 73.07 -10.42 92.44
C GLY A 352 73.73 -11.53 91.60
N GLN A 353 74.75 -11.20 90.80
CA GLN A 353 75.44 -12.13 89.90
C GLN A 353 76.68 -12.80 90.52
N CYS A 354 77.25 -12.25 91.61
CA CYS A 354 78.44 -12.80 92.28
C CYS A 354 78.19 -12.98 93.80
N SER A 355 77.69 -14.14 94.22
CA SER A 355 77.34 -14.43 95.63
C SER A 355 78.53 -14.48 96.61
N ASP A 356 79.73 -14.72 96.05
CA ASP A 356 80.95 -15.05 96.80
C ASP A 356 81.95 -13.88 96.86
N THR A 357 81.61 -12.75 96.25
CA THR A 357 82.44 -11.54 96.17
C THR A 357 81.71 -10.34 96.76
N GLU A 358 82.38 -9.58 97.62
CA GLU A 358 81.85 -8.33 98.16
C GLU A 358 82.45 -7.16 97.36
N PHE A 359 81.61 -6.41 96.64
CA PHE A 359 82.03 -5.24 95.86
C PHE A 359 81.96 -3.96 96.70
N GLU A 360 83.08 -3.25 96.77
CA GLU A 360 83.21 -1.96 97.44
C GLU A 360 83.46 -0.84 96.43
N MET A 361 82.63 0.22 96.50
CA MET A 361 82.70 1.37 95.61
C MET A 361 83.74 2.37 96.14
N VAL A 362 84.67 2.77 95.28
CA VAL A 362 85.74 3.73 95.61
C VAL A 362 85.62 4.95 94.70
N GLU A 363 85.68 6.17 95.25
CA GLU A 363 85.73 7.39 94.44
C GLU A 363 86.96 7.38 93.51
N GLU A 364 86.81 7.87 92.28
CA GLU A 364 87.91 7.93 91.30
C GLU A 364 89.16 8.64 91.86
N SER A 365 88.99 9.71 92.64
CA SER A 365 90.09 10.46 93.27
C SER A 365 90.95 9.61 94.23
N LYS A 366 90.43 8.46 94.67
CA LYS A 366 91.09 7.52 95.59
C LYS A 366 91.49 6.21 94.88
N ARG A 367 91.43 6.17 93.54
CA ARG A 367 91.72 4.98 92.73
C ARG A 367 93.17 4.50 92.94
N LYS A 368 93.34 3.21 93.25
CA LYS A 368 94.65 2.54 93.31
C LYS A 368 95.04 1.99 91.94
N LYS A 369 96.34 1.80 91.71
CA LYS A 369 96.87 1.11 90.53
C LYS A 369 96.30 -0.33 90.49
N ASN A 370 95.69 -0.73 89.38
CA ASN A 370 94.92 -1.98 89.17
C ASN A 370 93.46 -2.02 89.71
N THR A 371 92.86 -0.89 90.08
CA THR A 371 91.40 -0.84 90.33
C THR A 371 90.66 -0.54 89.02
N PRO A 372 89.70 -1.35 88.58
CA PRO A 372 88.93 -1.06 87.37
C PRO A 372 88.11 0.23 87.56
N LEU A 373 88.07 1.08 86.53
CA LEU A 373 87.28 2.32 86.53
C LEU A 373 86.05 2.16 85.63
N LEU A 374 84.87 2.40 86.20
CA LEU A 374 83.62 2.49 85.45
C LEU A 374 83.31 3.98 85.18
N VAL A 375 83.29 4.38 83.92
CA VAL A 375 82.92 5.72 83.47
C VAL A 375 81.49 5.69 82.97
N VAL A 376 80.60 6.46 83.59
CA VAL A 376 79.17 6.41 83.32
C VAL A 376 78.66 7.71 82.74
N LEU A 377 78.00 7.61 81.60
CA LEU A 377 77.44 8.75 80.89
C LEU A 377 76.03 8.44 80.39
N TYR A 378 75.25 9.50 80.21
CA TYR A 378 73.92 9.40 79.63
C TYR A 378 73.99 9.73 78.15
N ASN A 379 73.35 8.91 77.32
CA ASN A 379 73.34 9.11 75.88
C ASN A 379 72.49 10.34 75.52
N LEU A 380 73.15 11.46 75.18
CA LEU A 380 72.53 12.74 74.85
C LEU A 380 72.70 13.08 73.36
N SER A 381 72.25 12.21 72.47
CA SER A 381 72.10 12.51 71.02
C SER A 381 73.38 12.79 70.21
N ARG A 382 74.52 13.17 70.83
CA ARG A 382 75.83 13.42 70.21
C ARG A 382 76.92 12.54 70.84
N ILE A 383 76.73 11.24 70.67
CA ILE A 383 77.43 10.21 71.45
C ILE A 383 78.96 10.31 71.43
N ALA A 384 79.60 10.72 70.32
CA ALA A 384 81.06 10.83 70.25
C ALA A 384 81.62 11.99 71.08
N ASP A 385 80.98 13.17 71.02
CA ASP A 385 81.42 14.36 71.77
C ASP A 385 81.18 14.17 73.27
N ASP A 386 80.05 13.56 73.65
CA ASP A 386 79.70 13.27 75.04
C ASP A 386 80.69 12.29 75.69
N VAL A 387 81.16 11.30 74.92
CA VAL A 387 82.18 10.34 75.38
C VAL A 387 83.54 11.01 75.52
N LYS A 388 83.94 11.89 74.59
CA LYS A 388 85.17 12.69 74.73
C LYS A 388 85.10 13.60 75.96
N GLY A 389 83.93 14.16 76.25
CA GLY A 389 83.69 14.92 77.48
C GLY A 389 83.78 14.07 78.74
N ALA A 390 83.18 12.87 78.74
CA ALA A 390 83.19 11.96 79.89
C ALA A 390 84.56 11.31 80.18
N LEU A 391 85.41 11.21 79.16
CA LEU A 391 86.79 10.74 79.31
C LEU A 391 87.79 11.89 79.44
N TYR A 392 87.33 13.14 79.55
CA TYR A 392 88.23 14.28 79.65
C TYR A 392 89.07 14.19 80.94
N GLY A 393 90.39 14.09 80.78
CA GLY A 393 91.32 13.90 81.90
C GLY A 393 91.50 12.43 82.35
N ILE A 394 90.81 11.48 81.72
CA ILE A 394 90.95 10.04 81.96
C ILE A 394 91.74 9.41 80.81
N GLU A 395 92.83 8.72 81.12
CA GLU A 395 93.60 8.01 80.09
C GLU A 395 92.82 6.76 79.62
N ALA A 396 92.52 6.69 78.33
CA ALA A 396 91.79 5.56 77.74
C ALA A 396 92.69 4.31 77.67
N ASN A 397 92.54 3.43 78.67
CA ASN A 397 93.31 2.20 78.85
C ASN A 397 92.39 0.99 79.10
N SER A 398 92.96 -0.23 79.07
CA SER A 398 92.21 -1.49 79.16
C SER A 398 91.59 -1.77 80.53
N ASP A 399 91.86 -0.93 81.53
CA ASP A 399 91.33 -0.96 82.89
C ASP A 399 90.18 0.04 83.11
N VAL A 400 89.74 0.69 82.03
CA VAL A 400 88.59 1.60 82.02
C VAL A 400 87.44 0.95 81.22
N ALA A 401 86.26 0.91 81.81
CA ALA A 401 85.01 0.50 81.16
C ALA A 401 84.08 1.70 81.01
N LEU A 402 83.45 1.81 79.84
CA LEU A 402 82.47 2.85 79.56
C LEU A 402 81.06 2.26 79.66
N VAL A 403 80.22 2.82 80.54
CA VAL A 403 78.81 2.44 80.67
C VAL A 403 77.95 3.56 80.11
N VAL A 404 77.24 3.27 79.03
CA VAL A 404 76.37 4.23 78.34
C VAL A 404 74.93 3.95 78.75
N LEU A 405 74.31 4.95 79.40
CA LEU A 405 72.94 4.86 79.89
C LEU A 405 71.93 5.43 78.90
N HIS A 406 70.89 4.66 78.58
CA HIS A 406 69.85 5.02 77.61
C HIS A 406 68.48 5.21 78.27
N SER A 407 67.74 6.23 77.83
CA SER A 407 66.47 6.67 78.45
C SER A 407 65.21 5.95 77.98
N LYS A 408 65.33 5.16 76.91
CA LYS A 408 64.27 4.41 76.23
C LYS A 408 64.88 3.14 75.62
N ASP A 409 64.05 2.18 75.25
CA ASP A 409 64.43 0.96 74.51
C ASP A 409 65.06 1.31 73.15
N ILE A 410 66.33 1.72 73.13
CA ILE A 410 67.05 2.05 71.91
C ILE A 410 67.55 0.73 71.32
N LYS A 411 66.90 0.29 70.23
CA LYS A 411 67.24 -0.93 69.48
C LYS A 411 68.56 -0.85 68.68
N LYS A 412 69.36 0.21 68.85
CA LYS A 412 70.64 0.37 68.16
C LYS A 412 71.74 0.60 69.18
N PRO A 413 72.53 -0.44 69.53
CA PRO A 413 73.67 -0.30 70.43
C PRO A 413 74.66 0.74 69.89
N SER A 414 75.52 1.25 70.77
CA SER A 414 76.50 2.28 70.46
C SER A 414 77.68 1.76 69.60
N GLU A 415 77.39 0.90 68.61
CA GLU A 415 78.32 0.30 67.65
C GLU A 415 79.20 1.32 66.92
N LYS A 416 78.73 2.56 66.76
CA LYS A 416 79.52 3.66 66.20
C LYS A 416 80.71 4.06 67.08
N ILE A 417 80.57 4.05 68.42
CA ILE A 417 81.69 4.36 69.35
C ILE A 417 82.78 3.29 69.25
N LEU A 418 82.38 2.01 69.13
CA LEU A 418 83.30 0.87 69.04
C LEU A 418 84.24 0.94 67.82
N THR A 419 83.91 1.73 66.80
CA THR A 419 84.70 1.84 65.57
C THR A 419 85.71 2.99 65.56
N GLU A 420 85.56 3.98 66.46
CA GLU A 420 86.47 5.15 66.48
C GLU A 420 87.85 4.78 67.07
N PRO A 421 88.97 5.19 66.43
CA PRO A 421 90.32 4.86 66.90
C PRO A 421 90.60 5.32 68.34
N ASP A 422 90.00 6.44 68.74
CA ASP A 422 90.22 7.11 70.03
C ASP A 422 89.75 6.26 71.22
N PHE A 423 88.81 5.33 71.03
CA PHE A 423 88.18 4.54 72.11
C PHE A 423 88.50 3.05 72.08
N LYS A 424 89.27 2.58 71.08
CA LYS A 424 89.69 1.16 70.96
C LYS A 424 90.55 0.66 72.13
N LYS A 425 91.16 1.57 72.88
CA LYS A 425 92.03 1.24 74.03
C LYS A 425 91.25 0.96 75.31
N LEU A 426 89.96 1.31 75.38
CA LEU A 426 89.11 1.02 76.54
C LEU A 426 88.91 -0.49 76.68
N GLY A 427 88.78 -0.97 77.92
CA GLY A 427 88.65 -2.40 78.21
C GLY A 427 87.32 -2.97 77.74
N ILE A 428 86.22 -2.24 77.95
CA ILE A 428 84.89 -2.61 77.47
C ILE A 428 83.98 -1.37 77.37
N ILE A 429 83.01 -1.42 76.46
CA ILE A 429 81.91 -0.45 76.36
C ILE A 429 80.61 -1.24 76.47
N VAL A 430 79.75 -0.88 77.40
CA VAL A 430 78.47 -1.56 77.64
C VAL A 430 77.32 -0.56 77.61
N ASP A 431 76.19 -0.98 77.05
CA ASP A 431 74.95 -0.21 77.00
C ASP A 431 73.98 -0.72 78.08
N MET A 432 73.35 0.19 78.84
CA MET A 432 72.34 -0.16 79.84
C MET A 432 71.13 0.75 79.76
N ASN A 433 69.96 0.20 80.08
CA ASN A 433 68.72 0.98 80.12
C ASN A 433 68.53 1.62 81.49
N PHE A 434 68.35 2.94 81.50
CA PHE A 434 68.23 3.76 82.70
C PHE A 434 67.07 4.73 82.60
N LEU A 435 66.13 4.62 83.52
CA LEU A 435 65.06 5.60 83.70
C LEU A 435 65.36 6.44 84.93
N SER A 436 65.43 7.76 84.75
CA SER A 436 65.69 8.71 85.83
C SER A 436 64.71 8.63 87.01
N ALA A 437 63.51 8.05 86.82
CA ALA A 437 62.55 7.80 87.91
C ALA A 437 62.68 6.40 88.57
N LYS A 438 63.23 5.40 87.88
CA LYS A 438 63.23 3.99 88.32
C LYS A 438 64.64 3.39 88.52
N GLY A 439 65.69 4.07 88.08
CA GLY A 439 67.06 3.55 88.08
C GLY A 439 67.32 2.65 86.88
N ILE A 440 68.28 1.74 87.03
CA ILE A 440 68.64 0.74 86.03
C ILE A 440 67.49 -0.27 85.90
N ILE A 441 67.04 -0.53 84.66
CA ILE A 441 65.97 -1.50 84.38
C ILE A 441 66.60 -2.87 84.10
N SER A 442 66.15 -3.93 84.77
CA SER A 442 66.56 -5.29 84.44
C SER A 442 65.80 -5.78 83.20
N ASP A 443 66.54 -5.96 82.12
CA ASP A 443 66.10 -6.50 80.83
C ASP A 443 67.26 -7.24 80.14
N ASP A 444 66.99 -7.92 79.02
CA ASP A 444 67.99 -8.73 78.31
C ASP A 444 69.27 -7.96 77.91
N VAL A 445 69.17 -6.64 77.69
CA VAL A 445 70.31 -5.78 77.31
C VAL A 445 71.15 -5.48 78.54
N THR A 446 70.50 -5.08 79.63
CA THR A 446 71.15 -4.76 80.89
C THR A 446 71.76 -6.01 81.53
N ASP A 447 71.09 -7.16 81.47
CA ASP A 447 71.63 -8.42 82.01
C ASP A 447 72.90 -8.85 81.25
N LYS A 448 72.92 -8.71 79.91
CA LYS A 448 74.13 -8.94 79.09
C LYS A 448 75.25 -7.96 79.42
N ALA A 449 74.93 -6.68 79.60
CA ALA A 449 75.89 -5.65 79.98
C ALA A 449 76.51 -5.93 81.36
N ILE A 450 75.70 -6.39 82.33
CA ILE A 450 76.18 -6.76 83.67
C ILE A 450 77.10 -7.99 83.58
N HIS A 451 76.74 -9.04 82.83
CA HIS A 451 77.64 -10.19 82.63
C HIS A 451 78.99 -9.78 82.01
N GLN A 452 78.96 -8.87 81.04
CA GLN A 452 80.16 -8.32 80.42
C GLN A 452 81.01 -7.49 81.41
N LEU A 453 80.37 -6.67 82.26
CA LEU A 453 81.07 -5.94 83.32
C LEU A 453 81.67 -6.86 84.38
N VAL A 454 80.98 -7.93 84.79
CA VAL A 454 81.54 -8.93 85.72
C VAL A 454 82.78 -9.57 85.11
N GLY A 455 82.72 -9.97 83.83
CA GLY A 455 83.86 -10.52 83.12
C GLY A 455 85.03 -9.53 82.99
N PHE A 456 84.75 -8.24 82.90
CA PHE A 456 85.76 -7.18 82.92
C PHE A 456 86.38 -6.99 84.33
N ILE A 457 85.55 -6.83 85.36
CA ILE A 457 85.99 -6.62 86.75
C ILE A 457 86.81 -7.81 87.25
N ASN A 458 86.45 -9.04 86.88
CA ASN A 458 87.17 -10.24 87.30
C ASN A 458 88.58 -10.40 86.71
N LYS A 459 88.96 -9.57 85.73
CA LYS A 459 90.35 -9.52 85.22
C LYS A 459 91.29 -8.76 86.15
N PHE A 460 90.74 -8.08 87.15
CA PHE A 460 91.43 -7.32 88.19
C PHE A 460 91.09 -7.92 89.57
#